data_AF-A0A2K3QBM7-F1
#
_entry.id   AF-A0A2K3QBM7-F1
#
_cell.length_a   1.000
_cell.length_b   1.000
_cell.length_c   1.000
_cell.angle_alpha   90.00
_cell.angle_beta   90.00
_cell.angle_gamma   90.00
#
_symmetry.space_group_name_H-M   'P 1'
#
loop_
_entity.id
_entity.type
_entity.pdbx_description
1 polymer ?
#
loop_
_entity_poly.entity_id
_entity_poly.type
_entity_poly.pdbx_seq_one_letter_code
_entity_poly.pdbx_strand_id
1 'polypeptide(L)'
;MRRQDENQKYLRRVWKPSPGLLSVFGVCIKVKPFKHLAEAYAMQFVARHTSIPVPKVHCAFIHDGDTYIVMGRINGQMAWHGWRNRPEKSKKRILDQLRRMVGELRSISLPEGVGVGSVDGGSFCDCRLPSKLFWGPFATIRDFHQALANDADTEADYENLPPDLSDLSDLFVFYRQPFGQSVFTHGDLSSLNILVNGDKVVGIIDWETAGWFPPYWEYTCAKNVTNNTFSEEEIDMFLEPMPYELKMERIRRKYFDF
;
A
#
# COMPACT_ATOMS: atom_id res chain seq x y z
N MET A 1 -34.26 -7.50 31.59
CA MET A 1 -34.25 -8.00 30.20
C MET A 1 -34.74 -7.00 29.13
N ARG A 2 -35.22 -5.79 29.44
CA ARG A 2 -35.72 -4.81 28.43
C ARG A 2 -34.77 -3.69 28.01
N ARG A 3 -33.55 -3.57 28.58
CA ARG A 3 -32.61 -2.47 28.29
C ARG A 3 -31.50 -2.80 27.28
N GLN A 4 -31.29 -4.07 26.93
CA GLN A 4 -30.26 -4.46 25.93
C GLN A 4 -30.77 -4.36 24.48
N ASP A 5 -32.07 -4.56 24.25
CA ASP A 5 -32.66 -4.52 22.89
C ASP A 5 -32.77 -3.10 22.31
N GLU A 6 -32.90 -2.06 23.14
CA GLU A 6 -33.02 -0.69 22.63
C GLU A 6 -31.70 -0.17 22.05
N ASN A 7 -30.55 -0.55 22.63
CA ASN A 7 -29.23 -0.16 22.10
C ASN A 7 -28.91 -0.80 20.74
N GLN A 8 -29.41 -2.02 20.48
CA GLN A 8 -29.27 -2.68 19.18
C GLN A 8 -30.06 -1.99 18.06
N LYS A 9 -31.17 -1.33 18.39
CA LYS A 9 -31.99 -0.59 17.41
C LYS A 9 -31.31 0.68 16.89
N TYR A 10 -30.52 1.36 17.72
CA TYR A 10 -29.76 2.54 17.30
C TYR A 10 -28.55 2.16 16.43
N LEU A 11 -27.87 1.06 16.73
CA LEU A 11 -26.75 0.54 15.91
C LEU A 11 -27.18 0.17 14.49
N ARG A 12 -28.39 -0.39 14.32
CA ARG A 12 -28.94 -0.76 13.00
C ARG A 12 -29.31 0.43 12.12
N ARG A 13 -29.51 1.63 12.66
CA ARG A 13 -29.78 2.86 11.87
C ARG A 13 -28.52 3.54 11.35
N VAL A 14 -27.35 3.19 11.89
CA VAL A 14 -26.03 3.66 11.42
C VAL A 14 -25.43 2.69 10.39
N TRP A 15 -25.93 1.46 10.36
CA TRP A 15 -25.52 0.41 9.42
C TRP A 15 -26.12 0.63 8.03
N LYS A 16 -25.33 1.23 7.13
CA LYS A 16 -25.41 0.88 5.71
C LYS A 16 -24.31 -0.13 5.39
N PRO A 17 -24.59 -1.20 4.63
CA PRO A 17 -23.61 -2.19 4.23
C PRO A 17 -22.75 -1.59 3.12
N SER A 18 -21.72 -0.87 3.54
CA SER A 18 -20.54 -0.56 2.75
C SER A 18 -19.35 -0.63 3.70
N PRO A 19 -18.15 -1.04 3.25
CA PRO A 19 -16.93 -1.03 4.06
C PRO A 19 -16.83 0.31 4.80
N GLY A 20 -16.93 0.26 6.12
CA GLY A 20 -17.32 1.42 6.91
C GLY A 20 -16.27 1.75 7.95
N LEU A 21 -15.76 2.98 7.89
CA LEU A 21 -15.00 3.57 8.98
C LEU A 21 -15.98 4.24 9.95
N LEU A 22 -16.09 3.71 11.17
CA LEU A 22 -16.90 4.31 12.23
C LEU A 22 -15.98 5.07 13.20
N SER A 23 -16.23 6.36 13.42
CA SER A 23 -15.49 7.17 14.37
C SER A 23 -16.36 7.51 15.59
N VAL A 24 -15.94 7.10 16.79
CA VAL A 24 -16.65 7.33 18.06
C VAL A 24 -15.63 7.69 19.14
N PHE A 25 -15.82 8.83 19.83
CA PHE A 25 -14.99 9.28 20.96
C PHE A 25 -13.46 9.20 20.73
N GLY A 26 -12.98 9.57 19.53
CA GLY A 26 -11.54 9.53 19.20
C GLY A 26 -10.99 8.15 18.84
N VAL A 27 -11.86 7.15 18.73
CA VAL A 27 -11.56 5.81 18.22
C VAL A 27 -12.16 5.65 16.82
N CYS A 28 -11.43 5.00 15.94
CA CYS A 28 -11.88 4.56 14.63
C CYS A 28 -12.01 3.04 14.61
N ILE A 29 -13.11 2.53 14.05
CA ILE A 29 -13.34 1.11 13.79
C ILE A 29 -13.41 0.94 12.28
N LYS A 30 -12.43 0.25 11.69
CA LYS A 30 -12.45 -0.16 10.27
C LYS A 30 -12.99 -1.58 10.19
N VAL A 31 -13.99 -1.80 9.35
CA VAL A 31 -14.58 -3.12 9.08
C VAL A 31 -14.30 -3.51 7.63
N LYS A 32 -13.77 -4.72 7.42
CA LYS A 32 -13.42 -5.24 6.10
C LYS A 32 -14.06 -6.62 5.89
N PRO A 33 -14.64 -6.90 4.70
CA PRO A 33 -15.38 -8.14 4.44
C PRO A 33 -14.50 -9.37 4.15
N PHE A 34 -13.27 -9.39 4.66
CA PHE A 34 -12.30 -10.45 4.43
C PHE A 34 -11.51 -10.78 5.71
N LYS A 35 -11.10 -12.03 5.87
CA LYS A 35 -10.37 -12.54 7.05
C LYS A 35 -8.87 -12.29 6.98
N HIS A 36 -8.44 -11.04 7.16
CA HIS A 36 -7.02 -10.68 7.02
C HIS A 36 -6.63 -9.53 7.94
N LEU A 37 -5.69 -9.81 8.86
CA LEU A 37 -5.27 -8.89 9.93
C LEU A 37 -4.00 -8.10 9.59
N ALA A 38 -3.46 -8.24 8.37
CA ALA A 38 -2.15 -7.65 8.05
C ALA A 38 -2.11 -6.14 8.20
N GLU A 39 -3.18 -5.41 7.88
CA GLU A 39 -3.20 -3.94 8.06
C GLU A 39 -2.92 -3.55 9.53
N ALA A 40 -3.51 -4.28 10.49
CA ALA A 40 -3.28 -4.03 11.91
C ALA A 40 -1.84 -4.40 12.30
N TYR A 41 -1.33 -5.52 11.79
CA TYR A 41 0.05 -5.95 12.03
C TYR A 41 1.06 -5.00 11.41
N ALA A 42 0.77 -4.45 10.23
CA ALA A 42 1.61 -3.48 9.54
C ALA A 42 1.73 -2.19 10.35
N MET A 43 0.62 -1.64 10.84
CA MET A 43 0.65 -0.48 11.73
C MET A 43 1.44 -0.75 13.01
N GLN A 44 1.23 -1.90 13.67
CA GLN A 44 1.99 -2.27 14.87
C GLN A 44 3.48 -2.44 14.58
N PHE A 45 3.82 -3.03 13.43
CA PHE A 45 5.18 -3.26 13.00
C PHE A 45 5.90 -1.93 12.72
N VAL A 46 5.29 -1.05 11.94
CA VAL A 46 5.83 0.28 11.61
C VAL A 46 6.03 1.11 12.87
N ALA A 47 5.06 1.12 13.79
CA ALA A 47 5.16 1.84 15.05
C ALA A 47 6.30 1.34 15.97
N ARG A 48 6.74 0.09 15.81
CA ARG A 48 7.85 -0.50 16.58
C ARG A 48 9.21 -0.21 15.97
N HIS A 49 9.29 -0.07 14.65
CA HIS A 49 10.57 0.00 13.93
C HIS A 49 10.91 1.39 13.39
N THR A 50 9.95 2.33 13.41
CA THR A 50 10.13 3.67 12.84
C THR A 50 9.52 4.75 13.73
N SER A 51 9.81 6.01 13.42
CA SER A 51 9.14 7.17 14.02
C SER A 51 7.88 7.61 13.25
N ILE A 52 7.48 6.86 12.21
CA ILE A 52 6.34 7.21 11.35
C ILE A 52 5.07 7.21 12.19
N PRO A 53 4.29 8.31 12.19
CA PRO A 53 3.04 8.34 12.92
C PRO A 53 1.99 7.47 12.20
N VAL A 54 1.54 6.42 12.88
CA VAL A 54 0.48 5.51 12.40
C VAL A 54 -0.64 5.41 13.43
N PRO A 55 -1.88 5.06 13.03
CA PRO A 55 -2.95 4.85 14.00
C PRO A 55 -2.58 3.81 15.05
N LYS A 56 -2.77 4.16 16.33
CA LYS A 56 -2.51 3.23 17.44
C LYS A 56 -3.57 2.13 17.43
N VAL A 57 -3.19 0.92 17.06
CA VAL A 57 -4.06 -0.26 17.13
C VAL A 57 -4.36 -0.60 18.59
N HIS A 58 -5.63 -0.59 18.98
CA HIS A 58 -6.11 -1.03 20.29
C HIS A 58 -6.43 -2.52 20.30
N CYS A 59 -7.13 -2.99 19.26
CA CYS A 59 -7.33 -4.41 19.01
C CYS A 59 -7.67 -4.64 17.54
N ALA A 60 -7.40 -5.86 17.05
CA ALA A 60 -7.84 -6.32 15.76
C ALA A 60 -8.27 -7.79 15.87
N PHE A 61 -9.40 -8.15 15.28
CA PHE A 61 -9.98 -9.48 15.38
C PHE A 61 -10.90 -9.79 14.21
N ILE A 62 -11.17 -11.07 14.01
CA ILE A 62 -12.12 -11.56 13.01
C ILE A 62 -13.40 -11.99 13.72
N HIS A 63 -14.55 -11.54 13.22
CA HIS A 63 -15.86 -11.92 13.71
C HIS A 63 -16.84 -12.07 12.54
N ASP A 64 -17.55 -13.20 12.47
CA ASP A 64 -18.50 -13.54 11.40
C ASP A 64 -17.96 -13.38 9.97
N GLY A 65 -16.66 -13.61 9.78
CA GLY A 65 -16.00 -13.50 8.47
C GLY A 65 -15.41 -12.13 8.16
N ASP A 66 -15.76 -11.11 8.95
CA ASP A 66 -15.26 -9.75 8.78
C ASP A 66 -14.07 -9.49 9.70
N THR A 67 -13.13 -8.69 9.21
CA THR A 67 -12.04 -8.16 10.03
C THR A 67 -12.44 -6.82 10.63
N TYR A 68 -12.22 -6.68 11.93
CA TYR A 68 -12.42 -5.46 12.70
C TYR A 68 -11.07 -4.95 13.18
N ILE A 69 -10.78 -3.68 12.93
CA ILE A 69 -9.60 -2.98 13.45
C ILE A 69 -10.08 -1.79 14.26
N VAL A 70 -9.83 -1.82 15.57
CA VAL A 70 -10.11 -0.74 16.50
C VAL A 70 -8.81 0.01 16.76
N MET A 71 -8.77 1.29 16.39
CA MET A 71 -7.56 2.09 16.42
C MET A 71 -7.82 3.54 16.83
N GLY A 72 -6.80 4.22 17.33
CA GLY A 72 -6.88 5.64 17.67
C GLY A 72 -7.06 6.51 16.42
N ARG A 73 -7.99 7.46 16.47
CA ARG A 73 -8.16 8.48 15.42
C ARG A 73 -7.02 9.49 15.50
N ILE A 74 -6.36 9.71 14.37
CA ILE A 74 -5.36 10.79 14.25
C ILE A 74 -6.09 12.08 13.88
N ASN A 75 -5.80 13.16 14.62
CA ASN A 75 -6.31 14.49 14.30
C ASN A 75 -5.42 15.15 13.24
N GLY A 76 -5.88 15.12 11.99
CA GLY A 76 -5.26 15.79 10.85
C GLY A 76 -6.23 15.87 9.68
N GLN A 77 -5.86 16.65 8.66
CA GLN A 77 -6.56 16.68 7.38
C GLN A 77 -5.76 15.86 6.37
N MET A 78 -6.43 15.13 5.48
CA MET A 78 -5.71 14.45 4.40
C MET A 78 -4.98 15.46 3.53
N ALA A 79 -3.76 15.12 3.08
CA ALA A 79 -2.88 16.02 2.36
C ALA A 79 -3.49 16.53 1.05
N TRP A 80 -4.37 15.73 0.43
CA TRP A 80 -5.08 16.13 -0.79
C TRP A 80 -5.93 17.39 -0.60
N HIS A 81 -6.47 17.62 0.61
CA HIS A 81 -7.31 18.78 0.89
C HIS A 81 -6.51 20.08 0.73
N GLY A 82 -6.87 20.84 -0.31
CA GLY A 82 -6.23 22.12 -0.60
C GLY A 82 -4.80 22.01 -1.13
N TRP A 83 -4.32 20.81 -1.50
CA TRP A 83 -2.94 20.60 -1.97
C TRP A 83 -2.58 21.51 -3.15
N ARG A 84 -3.47 21.59 -4.15
CA ARG A 84 -3.27 22.42 -5.36
C ARG A 84 -3.09 23.91 -5.07
N ASN A 85 -3.73 24.41 -4.02
CA ASN A 85 -3.69 25.82 -3.63
C ASN A 85 -2.66 26.11 -2.52
N ARG A 86 -1.97 25.07 -2.03
CA ARG A 86 -0.99 25.19 -0.95
C ARG A 86 0.30 25.84 -1.48
N PRO A 87 0.93 26.77 -0.73
CA PRO A 87 2.19 27.38 -1.15
C PRO A 87 3.32 26.36 -1.34
N GLU A 88 4.17 26.56 -2.35
CA GLU A 88 5.27 25.64 -2.68
C GLU A 88 6.23 25.37 -1.50
N LYS A 89 6.54 26.39 -0.69
CA LYS A 89 7.35 26.22 0.53
C LYS A 89 6.71 25.26 1.54
N SER A 90 5.38 25.27 1.61
CA SER A 90 4.60 24.41 2.52
C SER A 90 4.52 22.98 1.98
N LYS A 91 4.28 22.80 0.67
CA LYS A 91 4.37 21.50 0.01
C LYS A 91 5.75 20.86 0.22
N LYS A 92 6.83 21.61 -0.08
CA LYS A 92 8.21 21.13 0.10
C LYS A 92 8.47 20.63 1.52
N ARG A 93 8.01 21.34 2.56
CA ARG A 93 8.18 20.90 3.96
C ARG A 93 7.51 19.55 4.24
N ILE A 94 6.35 19.29 3.65
CA ILE A 94 5.65 18.01 3.77
C ILE A 94 6.40 16.92 2.99
N LEU A 95 6.78 17.20 1.75
CA LEU A 95 7.52 16.23 0.91
C LEU A 95 8.88 15.86 1.53
N ASP A 96 9.59 16.81 2.14
CA ASP A 96 10.84 16.56 2.88
C ASP A 96 10.62 15.68 4.13
N GLN A 97 9.44 15.76 4.77
CA GLN A 97 9.08 14.84 5.87
C GLN A 97 8.79 13.45 5.33
N LEU A 98 8.01 13.34 4.25
CA LEU A 98 7.70 12.06 3.61
C LEU A 98 8.97 11.36 3.14
N ARG A 99 9.93 12.09 2.55
CA ARG A 99 11.22 11.53 2.12
C ARG A 99 11.96 10.86 3.28
N ARG A 100 11.99 11.51 4.45
CA ARG A 100 12.62 10.96 5.65
C ARG A 100 11.87 9.73 6.16
N MET A 101 10.53 9.79 6.21
CA MET A 101 9.69 8.66 6.63
C MET A 101 9.86 7.45 5.71
N VAL A 102 9.91 7.65 4.39
CA VAL A 102 10.21 6.59 3.44
C VAL A 102 11.61 6.04 3.69
N GLY A 103 12.61 6.89 3.92
CA GLY A 103 13.95 6.46 4.29
C GLY A 103 13.98 5.55 5.53
N GLU A 104 13.23 5.90 6.58
CA GLU A 104 13.07 5.06 7.77
C GLU A 104 12.42 3.71 7.41
N LEU A 105 11.35 3.73 6.61
CA LEU A 105 10.66 2.51 6.17
C LEU A 105 11.59 1.57 5.39
N ARG A 106 12.42 2.13 4.50
CA ARG A 106 13.40 1.37 3.71
C ARG A 106 14.59 0.87 4.54
N SER A 107 14.83 1.44 5.71
CA SER A 107 15.93 1.03 6.60
C SER A 107 15.58 -0.20 7.46
N ILE A 108 14.30 -0.60 7.49
CA ILE A 108 13.88 -1.80 8.24
C ILE A 108 14.50 -3.03 7.59
N SER A 109 15.25 -3.79 8.39
CA SER A 109 15.88 -5.04 7.93
C SER A 109 14.85 -6.11 7.61
N LEU A 110 15.03 -6.77 6.47
CA LEU A 110 14.22 -7.91 6.04
C LEU A 110 14.37 -9.08 7.03
N PRO A 111 13.27 -9.63 7.56
CA PRO A 111 13.31 -10.85 8.37
C PRO A 111 13.83 -12.03 7.54
N GLU A 112 14.53 -12.95 8.21
CA GLU A 112 15.09 -14.14 7.56
C GLU A 112 13.98 -15.01 6.93
N GLY A 113 14.21 -15.48 5.71
CA GLY A 113 13.29 -16.35 4.99
C GLY A 113 12.09 -15.65 4.34
N VAL A 114 12.01 -14.31 4.38
CA VAL A 114 10.94 -13.54 3.74
C VAL A 114 11.36 -13.10 2.33
N GLY A 115 10.57 -13.46 1.32
CA GLY A 115 10.71 -12.98 -0.05
C GLY A 115 9.79 -11.78 -0.32
N VAL A 116 8.75 -11.98 -1.13
CA VAL A 116 7.69 -10.98 -1.35
C VAL A 116 6.43 -11.43 -0.62
N GLY A 117 5.88 -10.58 0.23
CA GLY A 117 4.79 -10.97 1.11
C GLY A 117 4.26 -9.85 1.99
N SER A 118 3.25 -10.15 2.79
CA SER A 118 2.75 -9.24 3.81
C SER A 118 3.77 -9.03 4.94
N VAL A 119 3.46 -8.17 5.90
CA VAL A 119 4.33 -7.81 7.04
C VAL A 119 4.80 -9.02 7.85
N ASP A 120 3.97 -10.06 7.95
CA ASP A 120 4.25 -11.32 8.64
C ASP A 120 4.87 -12.40 7.74
N GLY A 121 5.23 -12.05 6.51
CA GLY A 121 5.75 -12.97 5.50
C GLY A 121 4.67 -13.83 4.83
N GLY A 122 3.38 -13.59 5.10
CA GLY A 122 2.26 -14.31 4.51
C GLY A 122 1.73 -13.70 3.20
N SER A 123 0.54 -14.12 2.80
CA SER A 123 -0.16 -13.56 1.64
C SER A 123 -0.58 -12.12 1.89
N PHE A 124 -0.49 -11.26 0.87
CA PHE A 124 -0.91 -9.86 0.93
C PHE A 124 -2.15 -9.62 0.05
N CYS A 125 -2.83 -8.51 0.30
CA CYS A 125 -4.00 -8.08 -0.47
C CYS A 125 -3.63 -6.82 -1.26
N ASP A 126 -3.84 -6.83 -2.57
CA ASP A 126 -3.68 -5.66 -3.43
C ASP A 126 -4.73 -5.69 -4.53
N CYS A 127 -5.73 -4.81 -4.43
CA CYS A 127 -6.85 -4.76 -5.37
C CYS A 127 -6.46 -4.23 -6.76
N ARG A 128 -5.23 -3.75 -6.94
CA ARG A 128 -4.70 -3.28 -8.23
C ARG A 128 -4.08 -4.42 -9.03
N LEU A 129 -3.80 -5.56 -8.38
CA LEU A 129 -3.30 -6.74 -9.06
C LEU A 129 -4.44 -7.51 -9.73
N PRO A 130 -4.19 -8.13 -10.90
CA PRO A 130 -5.22 -8.83 -11.66
C PRO A 130 -5.74 -10.08 -10.93
N SER A 131 -6.83 -10.66 -11.42
CA SER A 131 -7.29 -12.05 -11.17
C SER A 131 -7.75 -12.47 -9.75
N LYS A 132 -7.12 -12.01 -8.68
CA LYS A 132 -7.39 -12.47 -7.30
C LYS A 132 -7.07 -11.39 -6.27
N LEU A 133 -7.81 -11.43 -5.16
CA LEU A 133 -7.67 -10.47 -4.07
C LEU A 133 -6.42 -10.70 -3.20
N PHE A 134 -6.00 -11.97 -3.02
CA PHE A 134 -4.85 -12.34 -2.20
C PHE A 134 -3.74 -12.96 -3.05
N TRP A 135 -2.51 -12.50 -2.80
CA TRP A 135 -1.31 -12.86 -3.53
C TRP A 135 -0.21 -13.32 -2.58
N GLY A 136 0.68 -14.19 -3.09
CA GLY A 136 1.83 -14.70 -2.33
C GLY A 136 1.45 -15.60 -1.13
N PRO A 137 2.38 -15.80 -0.18
CA PRO A 137 3.75 -15.26 -0.22
C PRO A 137 4.58 -15.90 -1.33
N PHE A 138 5.59 -15.17 -1.79
CA PHE A 138 6.56 -15.60 -2.79
C PHE A 138 7.93 -15.71 -2.14
N ALA A 139 8.67 -16.79 -2.43
CA ALA A 139 9.98 -17.00 -1.84
C ALA A 139 11.02 -16.00 -2.36
N THR A 140 10.87 -15.55 -3.61
CA THR A 140 11.76 -14.58 -4.25
C THR A 140 10.99 -13.51 -5.02
N ILE A 141 11.70 -12.42 -5.35
CA ILE A 141 11.18 -11.39 -6.27
C ILE A 141 10.88 -12.00 -7.66
N ARG A 142 11.66 -13.01 -8.08
CA ARG A 142 11.46 -13.71 -9.36
C ARG A 142 10.13 -14.47 -9.40
N ASP A 143 9.79 -15.18 -8.33
CA ASP A 143 8.51 -15.90 -8.25
C ASP A 143 7.33 -14.92 -8.29
N PHE A 144 7.48 -13.75 -7.66
CA PHE A 144 6.49 -12.68 -7.73
C PHE A 144 6.35 -12.13 -9.16
N HIS A 145 7.46 -11.91 -9.88
CA HIS A 145 7.46 -11.46 -11.27
C HIS A 145 6.82 -12.47 -12.23
N GLN A 146 7.09 -13.76 -12.04
CA GLN A 146 6.41 -14.82 -12.81
C GLN A 146 4.89 -14.77 -12.60
N ALA A 147 4.45 -14.63 -11.35
CA ALA A 147 3.04 -14.52 -11.04
C ALA A 147 2.39 -13.24 -11.62
N LEU A 148 3.11 -12.12 -11.64
CA LEU A 148 2.66 -10.87 -12.28
C LEU A 148 2.51 -10.99 -13.80
N ALA A 149 3.24 -11.92 -14.43
CA ALA A 149 3.14 -12.25 -15.84
C ALA A 149 2.12 -13.37 -16.14
N ASN A 150 1.18 -13.65 -15.22
CA ASN A 150 0.24 -14.77 -15.30
C ASN A 150 0.92 -16.13 -15.55
N ASP A 151 2.05 -16.36 -14.88
CA ASP A 151 2.87 -17.57 -15.01
C ASP A 151 3.36 -17.83 -16.45
N ALA A 152 3.46 -16.77 -17.27
CA ALA A 152 4.14 -16.85 -18.56
C ALA A 152 5.61 -17.23 -18.37
N ASP A 153 6.14 -18.03 -19.29
CA ASP A 153 7.54 -18.46 -19.25
C ASP A 153 8.47 -17.30 -19.58
N THR A 154 8.92 -16.56 -18.57
CA THR A 154 9.84 -15.42 -18.72
C THR A 154 11.21 -15.82 -19.27
N GLU A 155 11.53 -17.10 -19.40
CA GLU A 155 12.79 -17.61 -19.95
C GLU A 155 12.69 -18.03 -21.42
N ALA A 156 11.49 -18.06 -21.98
CA ALA A 156 11.31 -18.39 -23.38
C ALA A 156 12.00 -17.36 -24.29
N ASP A 157 12.43 -17.82 -25.47
CA ASP A 157 13.01 -16.95 -26.48
C ASP A 157 11.90 -16.13 -27.14
N TYR A 158 11.90 -14.83 -26.80
CA TYR A 158 10.97 -13.84 -27.30
C TYR A 158 11.62 -12.88 -28.31
N GLU A 159 12.84 -13.18 -28.81
CA GLU A 159 13.53 -12.36 -29.81
C GLU A 159 12.74 -12.26 -31.12
N ASN A 160 11.85 -13.23 -31.39
CA ASN A 160 11.01 -13.30 -32.59
C ASN A 160 9.55 -12.87 -32.34
N LEU A 161 9.26 -12.18 -31.24
CA LEU A 161 7.91 -11.63 -31.03
C LEU A 161 7.56 -10.66 -32.16
N PRO A 162 6.29 -10.64 -32.62
CA PRO A 162 5.87 -9.67 -33.61
C PRO A 162 6.10 -8.22 -33.09
N PRO A 163 6.33 -7.24 -33.98
CA PRO A 163 6.81 -5.91 -33.57
C PRO A 163 5.91 -5.17 -32.55
N ASP A 164 4.63 -5.50 -32.54
CA ASP A 164 3.59 -5.00 -31.64
C ASP A 164 3.68 -5.55 -30.20
N LEU A 165 4.52 -6.57 -29.97
CA LEU A 165 4.82 -7.18 -28.67
C LEU A 165 6.28 -6.99 -28.23
N SER A 166 7.05 -6.14 -28.91
CA SER A 166 8.48 -5.94 -28.63
C SER A 166 8.76 -5.42 -27.22
N ASP A 167 7.85 -4.64 -26.63
CA ASP A 167 7.95 -4.14 -25.27
C ASP A 167 7.74 -5.23 -24.19
N LEU A 168 7.07 -6.35 -24.50
CA LEU A 168 7.03 -7.51 -23.59
C LEU A 168 8.41 -8.15 -23.38
N SER A 169 9.26 -8.14 -24.42
CA SER A 169 10.62 -8.64 -24.29
C SER A 169 11.43 -7.80 -23.29
N ASP A 170 11.31 -6.46 -23.35
CA ASP A 170 11.91 -5.56 -22.36
C ASP A 170 11.48 -5.92 -20.92
N LEU A 171 10.18 -6.21 -20.72
CA LEU A 171 9.63 -6.58 -19.41
C LEU A 171 10.20 -7.90 -18.88
N PHE A 172 10.33 -8.92 -19.73
CA PHE A 172 10.90 -10.20 -19.30
C PHE A 172 12.41 -10.12 -19.07
N VAL A 173 13.14 -9.31 -19.86
CA VAL A 173 14.54 -8.97 -19.55
C VAL A 173 14.63 -8.32 -18.18
N PHE A 174 13.74 -7.38 -17.87
CA PHE A 174 13.67 -6.74 -16.57
C PHE A 174 13.41 -7.75 -15.44
N TYR A 175 12.43 -8.66 -15.57
CA TYR A 175 12.12 -9.68 -14.56
C TYR A 175 13.23 -10.70 -14.32
N ARG A 176 14.15 -10.89 -15.27
CA ARG A 176 15.33 -11.74 -15.11
C ARG A 176 16.48 -11.08 -14.34
N GLN A 177 16.38 -9.78 -14.04
CA GLN A 177 17.44 -9.07 -13.32
C GLN A 177 17.54 -9.49 -11.85
N PRO A 178 18.74 -9.44 -11.25
CA PRO A 178 18.92 -9.74 -9.83
C PRO A 178 18.56 -8.53 -8.95
N PHE A 179 17.28 -8.36 -8.58
CA PHE A 179 16.78 -7.23 -7.77
C PHE A 179 17.29 -7.15 -6.32
N GLY A 180 18.09 -8.12 -5.87
CA GLY A 180 18.53 -8.19 -4.48
C GLY A 180 17.41 -8.62 -3.53
N GLN A 181 17.34 -7.97 -2.37
CA GLN A 181 16.38 -8.27 -1.31
C GLN A 181 15.13 -7.40 -1.40
N SER A 182 14.00 -7.95 -0.97
CA SER A 182 12.78 -7.17 -0.75
C SER A 182 12.97 -6.14 0.35
N VAL A 183 12.22 -5.05 0.24
CA VAL A 183 12.22 -3.94 1.18
C VAL A 183 10.79 -3.65 1.62
N PHE A 184 10.62 -3.10 2.82
CA PHE A 184 9.30 -2.80 3.33
C PHE A 184 8.69 -1.60 2.58
N THR A 185 7.41 -1.71 2.20
CA THR A 185 6.63 -0.70 1.49
C THR A 185 5.28 -0.49 2.15
N HIS A 186 4.73 0.72 2.00
CA HIS A 186 3.34 1.02 2.27
C HIS A 186 2.43 0.43 1.18
N GLY A 187 2.84 0.54 -0.09
CA GLY A 187 2.13 0.00 -1.24
C GLY A 187 1.03 0.92 -1.79
N ASP A 188 0.43 1.78 -0.96
CA ASP A 188 -0.54 2.81 -1.40
C ASP A 188 -0.23 4.22 -0.86
N LEU A 189 1.03 4.65 -0.92
CA LEU A 189 1.41 5.96 -0.36
C LEU A 189 0.99 7.10 -1.28
N SER A 190 -0.20 7.67 -1.02
CA SER A 190 -0.79 8.75 -1.80
C SER A 190 -1.26 9.92 -0.93
N SER A 191 -1.63 11.05 -1.57
CA SER A 191 -2.18 12.22 -0.87
C SER A 191 -3.46 11.93 -0.07
N LEU A 192 -4.14 10.82 -0.34
CA LEU A 192 -5.34 10.37 0.37
C LEU A 192 -5.00 9.71 1.72
N ASN A 193 -3.79 9.14 1.83
CA ASN A 193 -3.36 8.33 2.96
C ASN A 193 -2.36 9.07 3.88
N ILE A 194 -2.10 10.35 3.60
CA ILE A 194 -1.21 11.20 4.40
C ILE A 194 -2.06 12.23 5.14
N LEU A 195 -1.98 12.25 6.47
CA LEU A 195 -2.63 13.23 7.34
C LEU A 195 -1.64 14.33 7.74
N VAL A 196 -2.07 15.58 7.62
CA VAL A 196 -1.28 16.78 7.93
C VAL A 196 -2.01 17.70 8.92
N ASN A 197 -1.22 18.40 9.74
CA ASN A 197 -1.68 19.53 10.55
C ASN A 197 -0.77 20.72 10.26
N GLY A 198 -1.28 21.72 9.55
CA GLY A 198 -0.46 22.75 8.93
C GLY A 198 0.53 22.11 7.94
N ASP A 199 1.83 22.24 8.22
CA ASP A 199 2.91 21.69 7.39
C ASP A 199 3.54 20.43 7.99
N LYS A 200 3.00 19.91 9.09
CA LYS A 200 3.51 18.72 9.76
C LYS A 200 2.73 17.48 9.31
N VAL A 201 3.44 16.43 8.90
CA VAL A 201 2.83 15.11 8.73
C VAL A 201 2.56 14.52 10.10
N VAL A 202 1.29 14.23 10.38
CA VAL A 202 0.80 13.73 11.68
C VAL A 202 0.25 12.31 11.62
N GLY A 203 0.14 11.73 10.43
CA GLY A 203 -0.27 10.33 10.26
C GLY A 203 -0.04 9.84 8.84
N ILE A 204 0.35 8.57 8.71
CA ILE A 204 0.19 7.78 7.49
C ILE A 204 -0.80 6.66 7.83
N ILE A 205 -1.84 6.51 7.02
CA ILE A 205 -2.96 5.59 7.23
C ILE A 205 -3.10 4.64 6.05
N ASP A 206 -3.97 3.64 6.19
CA ASP A 206 -4.30 2.67 5.15
C ASP A 206 -3.14 1.73 4.75
N TRP A 207 -2.61 1.03 5.74
CA TRP A 207 -1.49 0.09 5.60
C TRP A 207 -1.89 -1.30 5.09
N GLU A 208 -2.99 -1.39 4.34
CA GLU A 208 -3.55 -2.69 3.94
C GLU A 208 -2.74 -3.41 2.86
N THR A 209 -2.07 -2.64 2.00
CA THR A 209 -1.15 -3.13 0.95
C THR A 209 0.30 -3.23 1.42
N ALA A 210 0.56 -2.99 2.71
CA ALA A 210 1.91 -2.93 3.23
C ALA A 210 2.55 -4.31 3.36
N GLY A 211 3.85 -4.38 3.10
CA GLY A 211 4.60 -5.64 3.11
C GLY A 211 6.00 -5.51 2.55
N TRP A 212 6.61 -6.65 2.25
CA TRP A 212 7.94 -6.79 1.66
C TRP A 212 7.82 -6.97 0.16
N PHE A 213 8.39 -6.05 -0.60
CA PHE A 213 8.25 -5.99 -2.06
C PHE A 213 9.56 -5.60 -2.75
N PRO A 214 9.65 -5.73 -4.08
CA PRO A 214 10.80 -5.23 -4.83
C PRO A 214 11.07 -3.74 -4.57
N PRO A 215 12.32 -3.28 -4.62
CA PRO A 215 12.68 -1.89 -4.33
C PRO A 215 11.86 -0.83 -5.07
N TYR A 216 11.50 -1.11 -6.32
CA TYR A 216 10.74 -0.20 -7.18
C TYR A 216 9.24 -0.12 -6.87
N TRP A 217 8.71 -1.05 -6.06
CA TRP A 217 7.26 -1.25 -5.93
C TRP A 217 6.53 0.00 -5.44
N GLU A 218 6.99 0.64 -4.35
CA GLU A 218 6.37 1.87 -3.82
C GLU A 218 6.31 2.99 -4.86
N TYR A 219 7.40 3.20 -5.61
CA TYR A 219 7.49 4.27 -6.61
C TYR A 219 6.46 4.06 -7.72
N THR A 220 6.45 2.86 -8.28
CA THR A 220 5.52 2.51 -9.35
C THR A 220 4.08 2.51 -8.89
N CYS A 221 3.80 2.07 -7.66
CA CYS A 221 2.48 2.17 -7.04
C CYS A 221 2.01 3.62 -6.91
N ALA A 222 2.82 4.49 -6.30
CA ALA A 222 2.47 5.89 -6.05
C ALA A 222 2.17 6.68 -7.33
N LYS A 223 2.89 6.39 -8.43
CA LYS A 223 2.69 6.99 -9.76
C LYS A 223 1.41 6.51 -10.46
N ASN A 224 0.85 5.39 -10.02
CA ASN A 224 -0.28 4.72 -10.67
C ASN A 224 -1.61 4.88 -9.91
N VAL A 225 -1.63 5.63 -8.81
CA VAL A 225 -2.84 5.89 -8.02
C VAL A 225 -3.76 6.88 -8.76
N THR A 226 -4.96 6.43 -9.13
CA THR A 226 -5.92 7.15 -9.98
C THR A 226 -6.46 8.45 -9.37
N ASN A 227 -6.49 8.56 -8.03
CA ASN A 227 -7.02 9.71 -7.29
C ASN A 227 -5.94 10.47 -6.50
N ASN A 228 -4.66 10.31 -6.86
CA ASN A 228 -3.59 11.04 -6.21
C ASN A 228 -3.59 12.51 -6.68
N THR A 229 -3.47 13.45 -5.74
CA THR A 229 -3.40 14.87 -6.07
C THR A 229 -1.98 15.38 -6.23
N PHE A 230 -0.99 14.58 -5.81
CA PHE A 230 0.42 14.87 -6.07
C PHE A 230 0.73 14.75 -7.56
N SER A 231 1.52 15.68 -8.09
CA SER A 231 2.07 15.54 -9.44
C SER A 231 3.13 14.44 -9.49
N GLU A 232 3.49 14.02 -10.70
CA GLU A 232 4.60 13.08 -10.89
C GLU A 232 5.90 13.63 -10.28
N GLU A 233 6.20 14.91 -10.49
CA GLU A 233 7.40 15.57 -9.97
C GLU A 233 7.36 15.66 -8.43
N GLU A 234 6.20 15.88 -7.84
CA GLU A 234 6.04 15.90 -6.38
C GLU A 234 6.30 14.51 -5.78
N ILE A 235 5.92 13.43 -6.47
CA ILE A 235 6.26 12.05 -6.07
C ILE A 235 7.78 11.84 -6.11
N ASP A 236 8.44 12.32 -7.16
CA ASP A 236 9.90 12.24 -7.34
C ASP A 236 10.68 13.00 -6.26
N MET A 237 10.03 13.92 -5.52
CA MET A 237 10.67 14.63 -4.41
C MET A 237 10.82 13.76 -3.15
N PHE A 238 9.91 12.82 -2.90
CA PHE A 238 9.90 12.00 -1.67
C PHE A 238 10.13 10.50 -1.89
N LEU A 239 9.98 10.02 -3.12
CA LEU A 239 10.43 8.69 -3.53
C LEU A 239 11.60 8.83 -4.50
N GLU A 240 12.53 7.89 -4.46
CA GLU A 240 13.64 7.86 -5.42
C GLU A 240 13.09 7.61 -6.84
N PRO A 241 13.39 8.47 -7.83
CA PRO A 241 12.88 8.30 -9.18
C PRO A 241 13.40 7.03 -9.85
N MET A 242 12.49 6.20 -10.36
CA MET A 242 12.78 4.93 -11.02
C MET A 242 12.03 4.86 -12.37
N PRO A 243 12.39 5.71 -13.35
CA PRO A 243 11.62 5.86 -14.58
C PRO A 243 11.66 4.62 -15.49
N TYR A 244 12.74 3.84 -15.44
CA TYR A 244 12.85 2.60 -16.21
C TYR A 244 11.89 1.54 -15.66
N GLU A 245 11.87 1.36 -14.34
CA GLU A 245 10.99 0.45 -13.62
C GLU A 245 9.52 0.87 -13.79
N LEU A 246 9.23 2.18 -13.78
CA LEU A 246 7.90 2.70 -14.09
C LEU A 246 7.48 2.40 -15.53
N LYS A 247 8.39 2.46 -16.51
CA LYS A 247 8.12 2.02 -17.89
C LYS A 247 7.76 0.53 -17.90
N MET A 248 8.52 -0.32 -17.21
CA MET A 248 8.26 -1.75 -17.14
C MET A 248 6.91 -2.05 -16.47
N GLU A 249 6.57 -1.35 -15.39
CA GLU A 249 5.25 -1.47 -14.77
C GLU A 249 4.13 -1.06 -15.73
N ARG A 250 4.28 0.03 -16.49
CA ARG A 250 3.29 0.44 -17.51
C ARG A 250 3.09 -0.64 -18.58
N ILE A 251 4.16 -1.31 -19.01
CA ILE A 251 4.11 -2.44 -19.94
C ILE A 251 3.38 -3.63 -19.28
N ARG A 252 3.74 -3.98 -18.04
CA ARG A 252 3.06 -5.05 -17.31
C ARG A 252 1.56 -4.81 -17.26
N ARG A 253 1.14 -3.61 -16.89
CA ARG A 253 -0.27 -3.21 -16.83
C ARG A 253 -0.96 -3.31 -18.20
N LYS A 254 -0.30 -2.86 -19.27
CA LYS A 254 -0.81 -2.93 -20.64
C LYS A 254 -1.17 -4.36 -21.07
N TYR A 255 -0.39 -5.36 -20.65
CA TYR A 255 -0.56 -6.76 -21.10
C TYR A 255 -1.20 -7.69 -20.08
N PHE A 256 -1.11 -7.37 -18.78
CA PHE A 256 -1.49 -8.27 -17.69
C PHE A 256 -2.46 -7.66 -16.66
N ASP A 257 -2.78 -6.36 -16.70
CA ASP A 257 -3.95 -5.85 -15.97
C ASP A 257 -5.20 -6.11 -16.82
N PHE A 258 -6.10 -6.99 -16.34
CA PHE A 258 -7.40 -7.27 -16.98
C PHE A 258 -8.49 -6.31 -16.50
#